data_AF-A0A4U8VS82-F1
#
_entry.id   AF-A0A4U8VS82-F1
#
_cell.length_a   1.000
_cell.length_b   1.000
_cell.length_c   1.000
_cell.angle_alpha   90.00
_cell.angle_beta   90.00
_cell.angle_gamma   90.00
#
_symmetry.space_group_name_H-M   'P 1'
#
loop_
_entity.id
_entity.type
_entity.pdbx_description
1 polymer ?
#
loop_
_entity_poly.entity_id
_entity_poly.type
_entity_poly.pdbx_seq_one_letter_code
_entity_poly.pdbx_strand_id
1 'polypeptide(L)'
;MTAASVSGSGAGGAKSKAAPKPPQYAHFTDFVTTWLLPTINVRLAEANRENTYTWCERWWAHRAVAVRFAHLHAAFEAQRRSSTGSSLSTFLLSHVDAHMKVILDAANGPLHRCTRREHISTASLPFDPVPPGWFGPLKPPPPDQTEGDGGDGATKKKAPPRFAHYSQFVQKWLLPVTSVRIAANQREGQYTWCRQWWRHQAVVVRFAAVHRVFEAALRADDKTAMSTLFVRHIDPHMRYILDAANGPLYRCTPDDHLDTPGLPTARVPDNWFGVPGATTPIEHLGFGPDYRELRQPADAEGES
;
A
#
# COMPACT_ATOMS: atom_id res chain seq x y z
N MET A 1 -15.87 -9.46 -75.15
CA MET A 1 -15.45 -10.13 -73.91
C MET A 1 -14.72 -9.11 -73.07
N THR A 2 -15.19 -8.97 -71.83
CA THR A 2 -14.80 -8.03 -70.78
C THR A 2 -13.51 -8.45 -70.06
N ALA A 3 -12.95 -7.50 -69.28
CA ALA A 3 -11.98 -7.63 -68.17
C ALA A 3 -10.48 -7.69 -68.54
N ALA A 4 -9.54 -7.07 -67.82
CA ALA A 4 -9.59 -6.16 -66.66
C ALA A 4 -8.22 -5.46 -66.50
N SER A 5 -8.22 -4.22 -66.00
CA SER A 5 -7.03 -3.53 -65.50
C SER A 5 -6.68 -4.00 -64.09
N VAL A 6 -5.42 -4.33 -63.83
CA VAL A 6 -4.92 -4.58 -62.47
C VAL A 6 -4.28 -3.30 -61.94
N SER A 7 -5.00 -2.63 -61.04
CA SER A 7 -4.50 -1.54 -60.20
C SER A 7 -4.09 -2.12 -58.85
N GLY A 8 -2.78 -2.19 -58.58
CA GLY A 8 -2.24 -2.59 -57.28
C GLY A 8 -1.71 -1.39 -56.50
N SER A 9 -2.58 -0.68 -55.80
CA SER A 9 -2.18 0.34 -54.82
C SER A 9 -2.12 -0.28 -53.42
N GLY A 10 -0.95 -0.74 -53.02
CA GLY A 10 -0.66 -1.17 -51.65
C GLY A 10 -0.19 0.00 -50.79
N ALA A 11 -1.11 0.86 -50.34
CA ALA A 11 -0.82 1.85 -49.31
C ALA A 11 -1.08 1.23 -47.93
N GLY A 12 -0.01 0.77 -47.27
CA GLY A 12 -0.04 0.36 -45.86
C GLY A 12 -0.34 1.55 -44.96
N GLY A 13 -1.62 1.75 -44.64
CA GLY A 13 -2.08 2.76 -43.70
C GLY A 13 -1.58 2.45 -42.29
N ALA A 14 -0.56 3.19 -41.83
CA ALA A 14 -0.20 3.27 -40.44
C ALA A 14 -1.41 3.83 -39.67
N LYS A 15 -2.03 3.00 -38.81
CA LYS A 15 -3.12 3.43 -37.93
C LYS A 15 -2.60 4.54 -37.01
N SER A 16 -3.02 5.78 -37.25
CA SER A 16 -2.80 6.89 -36.33
C SER A 16 -3.40 6.53 -34.97
N LYS A 17 -2.57 6.52 -33.90
CA LYS A 17 -3.08 6.39 -32.52
C LYS A 17 -4.07 7.54 -32.28
N ALA A 18 -5.33 7.21 -32.04
CA ALA A 18 -6.35 8.20 -31.72
C ALA A 18 -5.91 9.03 -30.51
N ALA A 19 -6.14 10.35 -30.56
CA ALA A 19 -5.78 11.25 -29.48
C ALA A 19 -6.46 10.81 -28.16
N PRO A 20 -5.75 10.86 -27.03
CA PRO A 20 -6.30 10.41 -25.75
C PRO A 20 -7.50 11.27 -25.37
N LYS A 21 -8.62 10.61 -25.03
CA LYS A 21 -9.86 11.28 -24.59
C LYS A 21 -9.57 12.20 -23.38
N PRO A 22 -9.97 13.49 -23.43
CA PRO A 22 -9.75 14.41 -22.32
C PRO A 22 -10.45 13.92 -21.04
N PRO A 23 -9.94 14.32 -19.86
CA PRO A 23 -10.59 13.96 -18.61
C PRO A 23 -12.00 14.58 -18.52
N GLN A 24 -12.94 13.92 -17.82
CA GLN A 24 -14.29 14.47 -17.61
C GLN A 24 -14.21 15.65 -16.65
N TYR A 25 -13.40 15.49 -15.62
CA TYR A 25 -13.15 16.49 -14.60
C TYR A 25 -11.70 16.93 -14.72
N ALA A 26 -11.48 18.22 -14.96
CA ALA A 26 -10.13 18.75 -15.14
C ALA A 26 -9.31 18.63 -13.85
N HIS A 27 -9.95 18.92 -12.71
CA HIS A 27 -9.35 18.80 -11.40
C HIS A 27 -10.12 17.80 -10.52
N PHE A 28 -9.41 17.16 -9.58
CA PHE A 28 -10.03 16.15 -8.72
C PHE A 28 -11.11 16.74 -7.80
N THR A 29 -11.02 18.04 -7.46
CA THR A 29 -12.05 18.71 -6.66
C THR A 29 -13.38 18.72 -7.38
N ASP A 30 -13.39 18.97 -8.69
CA ASP A 30 -14.61 19.00 -9.51
C ASP A 30 -15.24 17.61 -9.56
N PHE A 31 -14.41 16.57 -9.76
CA PHE A 31 -14.84 15.18 -9.63
C PHE A 31 -15.47 14.89 -8.27
N VAL A 32 -14.83 15.35 -7.19
CA VAL A 32 -15.31 15.11 -5.82
C VAL A 32 -16.66 15.78 -5.59
N THR A 33 -16.76 17.08 -5.88
CA THR A 33 -17.95 17.88 -5.56
C THR A 33 -19.14 17.57 -6.47
N THR A 34 -18.90 17.24 -7.74
CA THR A 34 -19.96 17.07 -8.73
C THR A 34 -20.38 15.62 -8.90
N TRP A 35 -19.50 14.65 -8.64
CA TRP A 35 -19.79 13.23 -8.87
C TRP A 35 -19.66 12.38 -7.61
N LEU A 36 -18.50 12.42 -6.92
CA LEU A 36 -18.23 11.50 -5.82
C LEU A 36 -19.17 11.74 -4.64
N LEU A 37 -19.19 12.95 -4.07
CA LEU A 37 -19.98 13.24 -2.87
C LEU A 37 -21.49 13.07 -3.08
N PRO A 38 -22.11 13.52 -4.20
CA PRO A 38 -23.52 13.24 -4.47
C PRO A 38 -23.86 11.75 -4.59
N THR A 39 -22.88 10.91 -4.95
CA THR A 39 -23.07 9.45 -5.07
C THR A 39 -23.08 8.76 -3.69
N ILE A 40 -22.40 9.31 -2.69
CA ILE A 40 -22.28 8.70 -1.37
C ILE A 40 -23.48 9.06 -0.49
N ASN A 41 -24.31 8.06 -0.20
CA ASN A 41 -25.49 8.18 0.65
C ASN A 41 -25.34 7.25 1.86
N VAL A 42 -24.98 7.81 3.02
CA VAL A 42 -24.73 7.04 4.25
C VAL A 42 -25.33 7.71 5.48
N ARG A 43 -25.61 6.93 6.52
CA ARG A 43 -26.06 7.46 7.82
C ARG A 43 -24.85 7.96 8.62
N LEU A 44 -24.80 9.27 8.86
CA LEU A 44 -23.80 9.90 9.72
C LEU A 44 -24.26 9.87 11.18
N ALA A 45 -23.36 9.53 12.09
CA ALA A 45 -23.60 9.56 13.53
C ALA A 45 -23.22 10.92 14.13
N GLU A 46 -23.83 11.26 15.26
CA GLU A 46 -23.46 12.45 16.05
C GLU A 46 -22.35 12.15 17.06
N ALA A 47 -22.29 10.90 17.55
CA ALA A 47 -21.24 10.41 18.43
C ALA A 47 -20.23 9.56 17.64
N ASN A 48 -18.95 9.92 17.73
CA ASN A 48 -17.86 9.25 17.03
C ASN A 48 -17.46 7.96 17.76
N ARG A 49 -18.06 6.83 17.36
CA ARG A 49 -17.82 5.49 17.94
C ARG A 49 -17.58 4.42 16.87
N GLU A 50 -17.20 3.23 17.31
CA GLU A 50 -17.00 2.07 16.42
C GLU A 50 -18.24 1.79 15.58
N ASN A 51 -18.02 1.34 14.33
CA ASN A 51 -19.06 1.01 13.36
C ASN A 51 -20.05 2.15 13.05
N THR A 52 -19.61 3.40 13.19
CA THR A 52 -20.38 4.58 12.77
C THR A 52 -19.60 5.44 11.79
N TYR A 53 -20.33 6.29 11.06
CA TYR A 53 -19.73 7.19 10.08
C TYR A 53 -19.75 8.65 10.52
N THR A 54 -18.66 9.35 10.25
CA THR A 54 -18.54 10.80 10.41
C THR A 54 -18.12 11.46 9.09
N TRP A 55 -18.31 12.76 9.00
CA TRP A 55 -17.96 13.56 7.84
C TRP A 55 -17.48 14.95 8.27
N CYS A 56 -16.60 15.53 7.46
CA CYS A 56 -16.20 16.92 7.57
C CYS A 56 -16.46 17.62 6.24
N GLU A 57 -17.23 18.71 6.25
CA GLU A 57 -17.48 19.50 5.05
C GLU A 57 -16.18 20.08 4.48
N ARG A 58 -15.22 20.42 5.35
CA ARG A 58 -13.87 20.88 4.98
C ARG A 58 -12.92 19.72 4.71
N TRP A 59 -13.38 18.66 4.03
CA TRP A 59 -12.60 17.44 3.76
C TRP A 59 -11.22 17.73 3.14
N TRP A 60 -11.12 18.78 2.32
CA TRP A 60 -9.87 19.21 1.68
C TRP A 60 -8.79 19.69 2.66
N ALA A 61 -9.16 20.08 3.87
CA ALA A 61 -8.22 20.44 4.94
C ALA A 61 -7.53 19.22 5.56
N HIS A 62 -8.04 18.00 5.31
CA HIS A 62 -7.44 16.76 5.77
C HIS A 62 -6.61 16.13 4.66
N ARG A 63 -5.27 16.24 4.74
CA ARG A 63 -4.34 15.70 3.73
C ARG A 63 -4.61 14.23 3.39
N ALA A 64 -4.89 13.41 4.40
CA ALA A 64 -5.21 11.99 4.23
C ALA A 64 -6.45 11.75 3.35
N VAL A 65 -7.42 12.67 3.37
CA VAL A 65 -8.65 12.60 2.56
C VAL A 65 -8.39 13.17 1.16
N ALA A 66 -7.79 14.35 1.07
CA ALA A 66 -7.52 15.02 -0.21
C ALA A 66 -6.65 14.17 -1.16
N VAL A 67 -5.59 13.54 -0.63
CA VAL A 67 -4.72 12.66 -1.44
C VAL A 67 -5.46 11.43 -1.94
N ARG A 68 -6.31 10.80 -1.10
CA ARG A 68 -7.14 9.66 -1.52
C ARG A 68 -8.10 10.06 -2.64
N PHE A 69 -8.75 11.21 -2.52
CA PHE A 69 -9.65 11.72 -3.55
C PHE A 69 -8.94 12.06 -4.85
N ALA A 70 -7.73 12.62 -4.79
CA ALA A 70 -6.92 12.85 -5.99
C ALA A 70 -6.58 11.54 -6.73
N HIS A 71 -6.28 10.47 -6.00
CA HIS A 71 -6.00 9.17 -6.62
C HIS A 71 -7.26 8.41 -7.05
N LEU A 72 -8.39 8.59 -6.35
CA LEU A 72 -9.71 8.12 -6.81
C LEU A 72 -10.09 8.77 -8.13
N HIS A 73 -9.83 10.06 -8.30
CA HIS A 73 -10.07 10.76 -9.55
C HIS A 73 -9.25 10.15 -10.71
N ALA A 74 -7.96 9.88 -10.49
CA ALA A 74 -7.13 9.22 -11.51
C ALA A 74 -7.68 7.83 -11.89
N ALA A 75 -8.15 7.05 -10.92
CA ALA A 75 -8.80 5.76 -11.15
C ALA A 75 -10.15 5.89 -11.86
N PHE A 76 -10.95 6.91 -11.54
CA PHE A 76 -12.22 7.22 -12.22
C PHE A 76 -11.98 7.55 -13.70
N GLU A 77 -10.97 8.36 -13.99
CA GLU A 77 -10.60 8.72 -15.34
C GLU A 77 -10.02 7.52 -16.11
N ALA A 78 -9.36 6.58 -15.43
CA ALA A 78 -8.91 5.32 -16.01
C ALA A 78 -10.11 4.45 -16.42
N GLN A 79 -11.06 4.22 -15.50
CA GLN A 79 -12.21 3.36 -15.78
C GLN A 79 -13.08 3.93 -16.90
N ARG A 80 -13.27 5.26 -16.97
CA ARG A 80 -14.07 5.87 -18.05
C ARG A 80 -13.50 5.62 -19.45
N ARG A 81 -12.19 5.43 -19.54
CA ARG A 81 -11.48 5.14 -20.79
C ARG A 81 -11.41 3.65 -21.07
N SER A 82 -11.80 2.81 -20.11
CA SER A 82 -11.91 1.38 -20.31
C SER A 82 -13.11 1.05 -21.20
N SER A 83 -12.93 0.10 -22.11
CA SER A 83 -14.01 -0.47 -22.92
C SER A 83 -14.72 -1.64 -22.24
N THR A 84 -14.29 -2.03 -21.02
CA THR A 84 -14.85 -3.17 -20.30
C THR A 84 -16.14 -2.77 -19.56
N GLY A 85 -17.25 -3.46 -19.80
CA GLY A 85 -18.56 -3.14 -19.22
C GLY A 85 -18.62 -3.19 -17.68
N SER A 86 -17.77 -4.00 -17.03
CA SER A 86 -17.69 -4.09 -15.56
C SER A 86 -16.84 -3.02 -14.88
N SER A 87 -16.24 -2.11 -15.65
CA SER A 87 -15.24 -1.15 -15.13
C SER A 87 -15.80 -0.22 -14.06
N LEU A 88 -17.02 0.31 -14.27
CA LEU A 88 -17.66 1.18 -13.29
C LEU A 88 -17.99 0.43 -11.99
N SER A 89 -18.56 -0.78 -12.09
CA SER A 89 -18.86 -1.61 -10.92
C SER A 89 -17.59 -1.95 -10.12
N THR A 90 -16.52 -2.34 -10.82
CA THR A 90 -15.22 -2.61 -10.18
C THR A 90 -14.64 -1.37 -9.51
N PHE A 91 -14.76 -0.20 -10.15
CA PHE A 91 -14.32 1.06 -9.58
C PHE A 91 -15.07 1.41 -8.29
N LEU A 92 -16.40 1.26 -8.27
CA LEU A 92 -17.21 1.50 -7.08
C LEU A 92 -16.78 0.57 -5.93
N LEU A 93 -16.76 -0.75 -6.18
CA LEU A 93 -16.49 -1.75 -5.14
C LEU A 93 -15.03 -1.73 -4.64
N SER A 94 -14.07 -1.64 -5.56
CA SER A 94 -12.64 -1.83 -5.22
C SER A 94 -11.93 -0.54 -4.87
N HIS A 95 -12.46 0.62 -5.28
CA HIS A 95 -11.81 1.90 -5.06
C HIS A 95 -12.69 2.81 -4.21
N VAL A 96 -13.88 3.19 -4.68
CA VAL A 96 -14.73 4.14 -3.95
C VAL A 96 -15.06 3.61 -2.55
N ASP A 97 -15.67 2.43 -2.46
CA ASP A 97 -16.13 1.88 -1.18
C ASP A 97 -14.97 1.63 -0.22
N ALA A 98 -13.83 1.15 -0.74
CA ALA A 98 -12.64 0.91 0.06
C ALA A 98 -12.05 2.20 0.65
N HIS A 99 -11.93 3.25 -0.16
CA HIS A 99 -11.45 4.56 0.32
C HIS A 99 -12.46 5.20 1.27
N MET A 100 -13.76 5.15 0.96
CA MET A 100 -14.80 5.73 1.80
C MET A 100 -14.93 5.02 3.14
N LYS A 101 -14.70 3.70 3.21
CA LYS A 101 -14.63 2.94 4.47
C LYS A 101 -13.59 3.50 5.44
N VAL A 102 -12.42 3.91 4.93
CA VAL A 102 -11.38 4.52 5.75
C VAL A 102 -11.70 5.97 6.11
N ILE A 103 -12.19 6.75 5.15
CA ILE A 103 -12.46 8.18 5.33
C ILE A 103 -13.59 8.42 6.33
N LEU A 104 -14.66 7.61 6.25
CA LEU A 104 -15.86 7.78 7.04
C LEU A 104 -15.78 7.15 8.43
N ASP A 105 -14.80 6.29 8.72
CA ASP A 105 -14.67 5.63 10.02
C ASP A 105 -14.62 6.67 11.16
N ALA A 106 -15.72 6.76 11.92
CA ALA A 106 -15.84 7.73 12.99
C ALA A 106 -15.00 7.37 14.22
N ALA A 107 -14.66 6.09 14.40
CA ALA A 107 -13.84 5.66 15.52
C ALA A 107 -12.38 5.99 15.25
N ASN A 108 -11.86 5.66 14.07
CA ASN A 108 -10.42 5.65 13.86
C ASN A 108 -9.94 6.42 12.62
N GLY A 109 -10.86 6.84 11.75
CA GLY A 109 -10.53 7.48 10.49
C GLY A 109 -9.90 8.88 10.62
N PRO A 110 -9.50 9.47 9.48
CA PRO A 110 -8.87 10.80 9.45
C PRO A 110 -9.82 11.92 9.87
N LEU A 111 -11.13 11.67 9.91
CA LEU A 111 -12.17 12.62 10.27
C LEU A 111 -12.75 12.38 11.68
N HIS A 112 -12.17 11.49 12.49
CA HIS A 112 -12.74 11.07 13.78
C HIS A 112 -12.96 12.20 14.82
N ARG A 113 -12.33 13.38 14.64
CA ARG A 113 -12.58 14.56 15.50
C ARG A 113 -13.60 15.52 14.92
N CYS A 114 -13.99 15.33 13.66
CA CYS A 114 -14.96 16.19 13.00
C CYS A 114 -16.38 15.71 13.26
N THR A 115 -17.30 16.64 13.07
CA THR A 115 -18.73 16.36 12.92
C THR A 115 -19.23 17.08 11.66
N ARG A 116 -20.51 16.87 11.33
CA ARG A 116 -21.16 17.60 10.22
C ARG A 116 -21.03 19.12 10.33
N ARG A 117 -20.95 19.68 11.53
CA ARG A 117 -20.94 21.12 11.77
C ARG A 117 -19.58 21.66 12.23
N GLU A 118 -18.67 20.78 12.62
CA GLU A 118 -17.42 21.18 13.27
C GLU A 118 -16.21 20.53 12.60
N HIS A 119 -15.26 21.38 12.20
CA HIS A 119 -13.97 20.95 11.70
C HIS A 119 -12.91 21.06 12.79
N ILE A 120 -12.25 19.94 13.07
CA ILE A 120 -11.07 19.90 13.93
C ILE A 120 -9.95 19.28 13.10
N SER A 121 -8.83 20.00 12.95
CA SER A 121 -7.67 19.48 12.25
C SER A 121 -7.11 18.27 12.98
N THR A 122 -6.99 17.17 12.25
CA THR A 122 -6.42 15.91 12.74
C THR A 122 -4.95 15.85 12.33
N ALA A 123 -4.07 15.64 13.32
CA ALA A 123 -2.65 15.52 13.05
C ALA A 123 -2.34 14.25 12.25
N SER A 124 -1.25 14.30 11.50
CA SER A 124 -0.63 13.10 10.92
C SER A 124 -0.03 12.22 12.01
N LEU A 125 0.27 10.96 11.69
CA LEU A 125 0.98 10.08 12.63
C LEU A 125 2.32 10.69 13.04
N PRO A 126 2.58 10.86 14.35
CA PRO A 126 3.83 11.45 14.84
C PRO A 126 5.00 10.46 14.70
N PHE A 127 6.23 10.95 14.57
CA PHE A 127 7.41 10.09 14.55
C PHE A 127 8.61 10.88 15.06
N ASP A 128 9.60 10.20 15.64
CA ASP A 128 10.92 10.82 15.84
C ASP A 128 11.74 10.59 14.56
N PRO A 129 12.74 11.45 14.25
CA PRO A 129 13.59 11.18 13.10
C PRO A 129 14.32 9.86 13.29
N VAL A 130 14.36 9.03 12.22
CA VAL A 130 15.18 7.83 12.21
C VAL A 130 16.64 8.23 12.44
N PRO A 131 17.34 7.66 13.43
CA PRO A 131 18.73 7.99 13.70
C PRO A 131 19.63 7.79 12.47
N PRO A 132 20.62 8.67 12.22
CA PRO A 132 21.58 8.49 11.14
C PRO A 132 22.26 7.12 11.23
N GLY A 133 22.35 6.39 10.11
CA GLY A 133 22.99 5.08 10.05
C GLY A 133 22.19 3.92 10.65
N TRP A 134 20.98 4.13 11.18
CA TRP A 134 20.15 3.06 11.77
C TRP A 134 19.93 1.86 10.83
N PHE A 135 19.74 2.12 9.53
CA PHE A 135 19.57 1.09 8.51
C PHE A 135 20.86 0.77 7.73
N GLY A 136 22.02 1.10 8.31
CA GLY A 136 23.31 1.00 7.64
C GLY A 136 23.58 2.15 6.66
N PRO A 137 24.73 2.14 5.98
CA PRO A 137 25.07 3.14 4.98
C PRO A 137 24.08 3.07 3.81
N LEU A 138 23.62 4.24 3.35
CA LEU A 138 22.86 4.32 2.11
C LEU A 138 23.74 3.77 0.98
N LYS A 139 23.31 2.68 0.33
CA LYS A 139 24.03 2.16 -0.83
C LYS A 139 24.12 3.29 -1.87
N PRO A 140 25.32 3.69 -2.30
CA PRO A 140 25.46 4.68 -3.35
C PRO A 140 24.66 4.22 -4.57
N PRO A 141 24.06 5.14 -5.35
CA PRO A 141 23.54 4.77 -6.65
C PRO A 141 24.67 4.05 -7.42
N PRO A 142 24.36 2.99 -8.19
CA PRO A 142 25.36 2.35 -9.03
C PRO A 142 26.11 3.41 -9.85
N PRO A 143 27.45 3.33 -9.98
CA PRO A 143 28.18 4.25 -10.84
C PRO A 143 27.54 4.24 -12.22
N ASP A 144 27.38 5.43 -12.78
CA ASP A 144 26.81 5.62 -14.10
C ASP A 144 27.62 4.76 -15.08
N GLN A 145 27.00 3.75 -15.68
CA GLN A 145 27.60 3.05 -16.82
C GLN A 145 27.48 4.01 -18.02
N THR A 146 28.36 4.98 -18.03
CA THR A 146 28.68 5.90 -19.12
C THR A 146 30.16 5.75 -19.35
N GLU A 147 30.55 4.60 -19.90
CA GLU A 147 31.72 4.40 -20.75
C GLU A 147 31.75 2.92 -21.17
N GLY A 148 31.41 2.68 -22.44
CA GLY A 148 31.22 1.36 -23.03
C GLY A 148 30.57 1.50 -24.40
N ASP A 149 31.41 1.81 -25.39
CA ASP A 149 31.13 1.92 -26.81
C ASP A 149 30.53 0.62 -27.41
N GLY A 150 29.60 0.78 -28.35
CA GLY A 150 29.20 -0.22 -29.35
C GLY A 150 28.32 -1.41 -28.93
N GLY A 151 26.99 -1.30 -29.12
CA GLY A 151 26.11 -2.48 -29.22
C GLY A 151 24.62 -2.17 -29.12
N ASP A 152 23.88 -2.38 -30.22
CA ASP A 152 22.44 -2.19 -30.33
C ASP A 152 21.64 -2.98 -29.28
N GLY A 153 21.19 -2.27 -28.25
CA GLY A 153 20.31 -2.80 -27.21
C GLY A 153 19.93 -1.68 -26.26
N ALA A 154 18.92 -0.88 -26.63
CA ALA A 154 18.45 0.26 -25.82
C ALA A 154 17.84 -0.21 -24.48
N THR A 155 18.68 -0.53 -23.50
CA THR A 155 18.27 -0.65 -22.10
C THR A 155 17.94 0.74 -21.58
N LYS A 156 16.63 1.08 -21.54
CA LYS A 156 16.15 2.32 -20.92
C LYS A 156 16.72 2.43 -19.50
N LYS A 157 17.64 3.36 -19.25
CA LYS A 157 18.12 3.69 -17.89
C LYS A 157 16.89 4.02 -17.03
N LYS A 158 16.63 3.21 -16.00
CA LYS A 158 15.52 3.42 -15.08
C LYS A 158 15.78 4.72 -14.30
N ALA A 159 14.86 5.68 -14.41
CA ALA A 159 14.92 6.91 -13.62
C ALA A 159 15.03 6.57 -12.12
N PRO A 160 15.82 7.35 -11.33
CA PRO A 160 16.04 7.07 -9.92
C PRO A 160 14.72 7.04 -9.12
N PRO A 161 14.69 6.31 -7.99
CA PRO A 161 13.54 6.30 -7.09
C PRO A 161 13.19 7.72 -6.60
N ARG A 162 11.89 8.00 -6.41
CA ARG A 162 11.44 9.28 -5.83
C ARG A 162 11.99 9.45 -4.42
N PHE A 163 12.02 8.37 -3.66
CA PHE A 163 12.71 8.30 -2.38
C PHE A 163 13.84 7.28 -2.45
N ALA A 164 15.08 7.73 -2.22
CA ALA A 164 16.24 6.83 -2.27
C ALA A 164 16.15 5.67 -1.27
N HIS A 165 15.53 5.92 -0.11
CA HIS A 165 15.34 4.94 0.95
C HIS A 165 13.91 4.98 1.50
N TYR A 166 13.38 3.82 1.92
CA TYR A 166 11.99 3.73 2.40
C TYR A 166 11.75 4.58 3.64
N SER A 167 12.75 4.80 4.50
CA SER A 167 12.60 5.67 5.67
C SER A 167 12.30 7.13 5.28
N GLN A 168 12.79 7.60 4.13
CA GLN A 168 12.46 8.92 3.61
C GLN A 168 11.03 8.94 3.09
N PHE A 169 10.61 7.90 2.35
CA PHE A 169 9.23 7.71 1.92
C PHE A 169 8.26 7.70 3.11
N VAL A 170 8.59 6.96 4.17
CA VAL A 170 7.75 6.85 5.37
C VAL A 170 7.56 8.22 6.03
N GLN A 171 8.67 8.90 6.33
CA GLN A 171 8.64 10.17 7.06
C GLN A 171 8.09 11.35 6.23
N LYS A 172 8.38 11.40 4.92
CA LYS A 172 8.01 12.55 4.07
C LYS A 172 6.67 12.37 3.36
N TRP A 173 6.20 11.15 3.20
CA TRP A 173 4.95 10.88 2.48
C TRP A 173 3.97 10.00 3.25
N LEU A 174 4.32 8.77 3.63
CA LEU A 174 3.35 7.80 4.19
C LEU A 174 2.72 8.27 5.51
N LEU A 175 3.53 8.64 6.50
CA LEU A 175 3.02 9.11 7.78
C LEU A 175 2.29 10.45 7.64
N PRO A 176 2.79 11.44 6.87
CA PRO A 176 2.04 12.67 6.60
C PRO A 176 0.67 12.47 5.92
N VAL A 177 0.51 11.45 5.06
CA VAL A 177 -0.80 11.12 4.44
C VAL A 177 -1.65 10.16 5.28
N THR A 178 -1.20 9.80 6.48
CA THR A 178 -1.93 8.96 7.43
C THR A 178 -2.34 9.78 8.65
N SER A 179 -3.64 9.85 8.90
CA SER A 179 -4.21 10.51 10.07
C SER A 179 -5.31 9.61 10.63
N VAL A 180 -5.19 9.24 11.90
CA VAL A 180 -6.07 8.28 12.58
C VAL A 180 -6.18 8.64 14.06
N ARG A 181 -7.20 8.13 14.76
CA ARG A 181 -7.26 8.25 16.23
C ARG A 181 -6.30 7.24 16.85
N ILE A 182 -5.45 7.69 17.78
CA ILE A 182 -4.61 6.81 18.59
C ILE A 182 -5.15 6.81 20.01
N ALA A 183 -5.72 5.68 20.43
CA ALA A 183 -6.23 5.48 21.79
C ALA A 183 -5.17 4.87 22.72
N ALA A 184 -4.25 4.08 22.17
CA ALA A 184 -3.12 3.46 22.87
C ALA A 184 -3.51 2.67 24.13
N ASN A 185 -4.62 1.91 24.08
CA ASN A 185 -5.24 1.27 25.25
C ASN A 185 -5.43 -0.24 25.15
N GLN A 186 -4.59 -0.95 24.39
CA GLN A 186 -4.59 -2.42 24.25
C GLN A 186 -5.96 -3.06 24.01
N ARG A 187 -6.85 -2.35 23.31
CA ARG A 187 -8.24 -2.75 23.11
C ARG A 187 -8.53 -3.04 21.65
N GLU A 188 -9.33 -4.07 21.40
CA GLU A 188 -9.82 -4.39 20.07
C GLU A 188 -10.58 -3.21 19.46
N GLY A 189 -10.45 -3.05 18.13
CA GLY A 189 -11.11 -1.96 17.40
C GLY A 189 -10.49 -0.58 17.62
N GLN A 190 -9.43 -0.48 18.44
CA GLN A 190 -8.69 0.74 18.73
C GLN A 190 -7.30 0.71 18.10
N TYR A 191 -6.71 1.89 17.90
CA TYR A 191 -5.37 2.00 17.36
C TYR A 191 -4.33 2.45 18.38
N THR A 192 -3.13 1.91 18.21
CA THR A 192 -1.91 2.35 18.89
C THR A 192 -0.83 2.70 17.88
N TRP A 193 0.20 3.40 18.33
CA TRP A 193 1.31 3.83 17.48
C TRP A 193 2.58 4.03 18.30
N CYS A 194 3.73 3.78 17.68
CA CYS A 194 5.05 4.04 18.23
C CYS A 194 5.78 5.07 17.37
N ARG A 195 6.23 6.18 17.97
CA ARG A 195 7.03 7.20 17.26
C ARG A 195 8.36 6.66 16.77
N GLN A 196 8.90 5.65 17.46
CA GLN A 196 10.14 4.92 17.14
C GLN A 196 9.88 3.68 16.28
N TRP A 197 8.97 3.78 15.30
CA TRP A 197 8.55 2.66 14.44
C TRP A 197 9.72 1.86 13.82
N TRP A 198 10.89 2.47 13.62
CA TRP A 198 12.09 1.81 13.08
C TRP A 198 12.70 0.76 14.03
N ARG A 199 12.29 0.74 15.30
CA ARG A 199 12.68 -0.28 16.28
C ARG A 199 11.86 -1.57 16.17
N HIS A 200 10.76 -1.55 15.40
CA HIS A 200 9.89 -2.71 15.23
C HIS A 200 10.13 -3.36 13.87
N GLN A 201 10.83 -4.49 13.84
CA GLN A 201 11.19 -5.20 12.60
C GLN A 201 9.99 -5.49 11.70
N ALA A 202 8.88 -5.96 12.27
CA ALA A 202 7.65 -6.23 11.53
C ALA A 202 7.09 -4.98 10.82
N VAL A 203 7.25 -3.80 11.41
CA VAL A 203 6.83 -2.52 10.82
C VAL A 203 7.81 -2.09 9.73
N VAL A 204 9.11 -2.18 10.00
CA VAL A 204 10.18 -1.83 9.06
C VAL A 204 10.09 -2.62 7.75
N VAL A 205 9.95 -3.94 7.83
CA VAL A 205 9.85 -4.80 6.64
C VAL A 205 8.62 -4.44 5.80
N ARG A 206 7.47 -4.17 6.44
CA ARG A 206 6.25 -3.76 5.75
C ARG A 206 6.41 -2.41 5.05
N PHE A 207 7.00 -1.43 5.72
CA PHE A 207 7.26 -0.13 5.11
C PHE A 207 8.26 -0.19 3.96
N ALA A 208 9.29 -1.04 4.06
CA ALA A 208 10.21 -1.30 2.97
C ALA A 208 9.49 -1.92 1.74
N ALA A 209 8.58 -2.87 1.98
CA ALA A 209 7.77 -3.47 0.92
C ALA A 209 6.78 -2.46 0.28
N VAL A 210 6.04 -1.71 1.10
CA VAL A 210 5.10 -0.67 0.62
C VAL A 210 5.83 0.40 -0.20
N HIS A 211 7.04 0.78 0.19
CA HIS A 211 7.86 1.71 -0.60
C HIS A 211 8.15 1.19 -2.01
N ARG A 212 8.48 -0.10 -2.16
CA ARG A 212 8.72 -0.69 -3.49
C ARG A 212 7.46 -0.65 -4.36
N VAL A 213 6.29 -0.92 -3.77
CA VAL A 213 5.02 -0.81 -4.48
C VAL A 213 4.69 0.63 -4.82
N PHE A 214 4.96 1.59 -3.94
CA PHE A 214 4.78 3.02 -4.21
C PHE A 214 5.62 3.49 -5.40
N GLU A 215 6.90 3.14 -5.43
CA GLU A 215 7.79 3.46 -6.55
C GLU A 215 7.31 2.81 -7.86
N ALA A 216 6.81 1.57 -7.81
CA ALA A 216 6.21 0.93 -8.97
C ALA A 216 4.92 1.66 -9.43
N ALA A 217 4.03 2.02 -8.50
CA ALA A 217 2.78 2.70 -8.79
C ALA A 217 2.99 4.09 -9.41
N LEU A 218 4.02 4.83 -8.99
CA LEU A 218 4.36 6.13 -9.60
C LEU A 218 4.78 6.02 -11.07
N ARG A 219 5.31 4.87 -11.48
CA ARG A 219 5.81 4.61 -12.85
C ARG A 219 4.84 3.80 -13.69
N ALA A 220 3.72 3.37 -13.11
CA ALA A 220 2.74 2.56 -13.81
C ALA A 220 2.02 3.38 -14.89
N ASP A 221 1.85 2.78 -16.06
CA ASP A 221 0.97 3.32 -17.09
C ASP A 221 -0.50 3.25 -16.64
N ASP A 222 -0.83 2.25 -15.82
CA ASP A 222 -2.12 2.08 -15.17
C ASP A 222 -2.40 3.22 -14.18
N LYS A 223 -3.38 4.08 -14.53
CA LYS A 223 -3.79 5.22 -13.71
C LYS A 223 -4.59 4.86 -12.46
N THR A 224 -4.94 3.58 -12.28
CA THR A 224 -5.52 3.07 -11.03
C THR A 224 -4.46 2.71 -9.98
N ALA A 225 -3.19 2.57 -10.37
CA ALA A 225 -2.14 1.99 -9.54
C ALA A 225 -1.96 2.67 -8.17
N MET A 226 -2.08 4.01 -8.09
CA MET A 226 -1.99 4.72 -6.82
C MET A 226 -3.20 4.49 -5.91
N SER A 227 -4.41 4.35 -6.46
CA SER A 227 -5.57 3.96 -5.64
C SER A 227 -5.43 2.51 -5.17
N THR A 228 -4.95 1.62 -6.03
CA THR A 228 -4.62 0.23 -5.68
C THR A 228 -3.55 0.16 -4.58
N LEU A 229 -2.53 1.01 -4.61
CA LEU A 229 -1.54 1.13 -3.55
C LEU A 229 -2.20 1.40 -2.19
N PHE A 230 -3.15 2.33 -2.13
CA PHE A 230 -3.87 2.61 -0.89
C PHE A 230 -4.68 1.39 -0.43
N VAL A 231 -5.56 0.89 -1.29
CA VAL A 231 -6.56 -0.12 -0.92
C VAL A 231 -5.94 -1.50 -0.66
N ARG A 232 -4.95 -1.90 -1.45
CA ARG A 232 -4.38 -3.26 -1.39
C ARG A 232 -3.11 -3.37 -0.55
N HIS A 233 -2.41 -2.25 -0.30
CA HIS A 233 -1.13 -2.29 0.39
C HIS A 233 -1.10 -1.39 1.63
N ILE A 234 -1.32 -0.09 1.49
CA ILE A 234 -1.22 0.83 2.63
C ILE A 234 -2.27 0.50 3.69
N ASP A 235 -3.55 0.47 3.34
CA ASP A 235 -4.62 0.32 4.33
C ASP A 235 -4.58 -1.03 5.06
N PRO A 236 -4.37 -2.18 4.38
CA PRO A 236 -4.21 -3.45 5.06
C PRO A 236 -2.97 -3.52 5.97
N HIS A 237 -1.82 -2.99 5.52
CA HIS A 237 -0.62 -2.97 6.36
C HIS A 237 -0.78 -2.03 7.55
N MET A 238 -1.33 -0.83 7.35
CA MET A 238 -1.58 0.11 8.43
C MET A 238 -2.59 -0.43 9.43
N ARG A 239 -3.66 -1.10 9.00
CA ARG A 239 -4.62 -1.74 9.90
C ARG A 239 -3.96 -2.78 10.81
N TYR A 240 -3.05 -3.59 10.27
CA TYR A 240 -2.28 -4.54 11.09
C TYR A 240 -1.30 -3.83 12.03
N ILE A 241 -0.57 -2.83 11.54
CA ILE A 241 0.44 -2.10 12.32
C ILE A 241 -0.20 -1.34 13.49
N LEU A 242 -1.37 -0.76 13.25
CA LEU A 242 -2.08 0.09 14.20
C LEU A 242 -2.94 -0.69 15.19
N ASP A 243 -3.20 -1.98 14.98
CA ASP A 243 -4.05 -2.78 15.88
C ASP A 243 -3.54 -2.71 17.33
N ALA A 244 -4.30 -2.06 18.21
CA ALA A 244 -3.89 -1.86 19.59
C ALA A 244 -3.91 -3.14 20.41
N ALA A 245 -4.73 -4.13 20.06
CA ALA A 245 -4.82 -5.37 20.82
C ALA A 245 -3.75 -6.39 20.38
N ASN A 246 -3.58 -6.56 19.07
CA ASN A 246 -2.80 -7.68 18.51
C ASN A 246 -1.67 -7.26 17.57
N GLY A 247 -1.55 -5.96 17.29
CA GLY A 247 -0.56 -5.44 16.34
C GLY A 247 0.86 -5.46 16.90
N PRO A 248 1.88 -5.28 16.04
CA PRO A 248 3.29 -5.29 16.45
C PRO A 248 3.66 -4.13 17.40
N LEU A 249 2.78 -3.14 17.53
CA LEU A 249 2.94 -1.95 18.36
C LEU A 249 2.05 -1.99 19.62
N TYR A 250 1.34 -3.09 19.92
CA TYR A 250 0.31 -3.15 20.96
C TYR A 250 0.76 -2.66 22.35
N ARG A 251 2.05 -2.84 22.69
CA ARG A 251 2.65 -2.40 23.96
C ARG A 251 3.10 -0.94 23.96
N CYS A 252 3.25 -0.32 22.80
CA CYS A 252 3.72 1.05 22.69
C CYS A 252 2.57 2.03 22.83
N THR A 253 2.92 3.26 23.19
CA THR A 253 2.09 4.45 23.04
C THR A 253 2.88 5.49 22.26
N PRO A 254 2.26 6.62 21.84
CA PRO A 254 3.03 7.70 21.23
C PRO A 254 4.17 8.20 22.11
N ASP A 255 4.05 8.13 23.43
CA ASP A 255 5.04 8.71 24.36
C ASP A 255 5.99 7.66 24.96
N ASP A 256 5.65 6.37 24.86
CA ASP A 256 6.44 5.27 25.44
C ASP A 256 6.66 4.12 24.45
N HIS A 257 7.93 3.76 24.26
CA HIS A 257 8.35 2.65 23.40
C HIS A 257 8.70 1.44 24.26
N LEU A 258 8.07 0.31 23.95
CA LEU A 258 8.39 -0.98 24.54
C LEU A 258 8.79 -1.96 23.45
N ASP A 259 9.97 -2.58 23.62
CA ASP A 259 10.44 -3.62 22.71
C ASP A 259 9.54 -4.86 22.82
N THR A 260 9.03 -5.30 21.67
CA THR A 260 8.30 -6.56 21.53
C THR A 260 9.21 -7.53 20.81
N PRO A 261 9.76 -8.57 21.49
CA PRO A 261 10.61 -9.54 20.84
C PRO A 261 9.83 -10.30 19.76
N GLY A 262 10.56 -10.89 18.82
CA GLY A 262 9.97 -11.82 17.85
C GLY A 262 9.38 -13.05 18.54
N LEU A 263 8.67 -13.87 17.76
CA LEU A 263 8.15 -15.14 18.28
C LEU A 263 9.32 -15.98 18.81
N PRO A 264 9.20 -16.57 20.01
CA PRO A 264 10.20 -17.50 20.49
C PRO A 264 10.24 -18.72 19.58
N THR A 265 11.44 -19.27 19.40
CA THR A 265 11.65 -20.48 18.61
C THR A 265 12.40 -21.49 19.47
N ALA A 266 11.93 -22.73 19.50
CA ALA A 266 12.75 -23.85 19.91
C ALA A 266 13.73 -24.18 18.78
N ARG A 267 14.83 -24.88 19.10
CA ARG A 267 15.73 -25.41 18.07
C ARG A 267 14.91 -26.26 17.09
N VAL A 268 15.02 -25.96 15.80
CA VAL A 268 14.48 -26.82 14.75
C VAL A 268 15.18 -28.18 14.87
N PRO A 269 14.46 -29.30 15.05
CA PRO A 269 15.08 -30.61 15.20
C PRO A 269 16.01 -30.96 14.05
N ASP A 270 17.01 -31.80 14.32
CA ASP A 270 17.84 -32.33 13.24
C ASP A 270 16.95 -33.18 12.31
N ASN A 271 17.25 -33.12 11.02
CA ASN A 271 16.49 -33.78 9.96
C ASN A 271 15.05 -33.28 9.73
N TRP A 272 14.70 -32.09 10.23
CA TRP A 272 13.36 -31.50 10.05
C TRP A 272 13.06 -31.21 8.56
N PHE A 273 12.15 -32.01 7.99
CA PHE A 273 11.81 -32.07 6.55
C PHE A 273 12.91 -32.55 5.58
N GLY A 274 13.98 -33.17 6.10
CA GLY A 274 15.02 -33.80 5.28
C GLY A 274 16.33 -33.94 6.03
N VAL A 275 17.16 -34.92 5.64
CA VAL A 275 18.50 -35.15 6.23
C VAL A 275 19.43 -33.94 6.03
N PRO A 276 20.50 -33.78 6.84
CA PRO A 276 21.35 -32.61 6.75
C PRO A 276 22.03 -32.59 5.38
N GLY A 277 21.91 -31.49 4.65
CA GLY A 277 22.38 -31.36 3.27
C GLY A 277 21.34 -31.70 2.18
N ALA A 278 20.13 -32.12 2.55
CA ALA A 278 19.03 -32.27 1.60
C ALA A 278 18.56 -30.90 1.09
N THR A 279 18.51 -30.74 -0.22
CA THR A 279 17.91 -29.59 -0.90
C THR A 279 16.52 -29.98 -1.41
N THR A 280 15.59 -30.24 -0.49
CA THR A 280 14.20 -30.54 -0.88
C THR A 280 13.56 -29.27 -1.43
N PRO A 281 13.10 -29.25 -2.70
CA PRO A 281 12.37 -28.10 -3.24
C PRO A 281 11.11 -27.82 -2.39
N ILE A 282 10.74 -26.55 -2.24
CA ILE A 282 9.65 -26.14 -1.34
C ILE A 282 8.31 -26.78 -1.73
N GLU A 283 8.12 -26.99 -3.03
CA GLU A 283 6.99 -27.67 -3.65
C GLU A 283 6.86 -29.15 -3.27
N HIS A 284 7.94 -29.77 -2.77
CA HIS A 284 7.98 -31.16 -2.37
C HIS A 284 7.97 -31.33 -0.83
N LEU A 285 7.93 -30.24 -0.06
CA LEU A 285 7.80 -30.32 1.41
C LEU A 285 6.44 -30.92 1.79
N GLY A 286 6.46 -31.98 2.61
CA GLY A 286 5.26 -32.71 3.03
C GLY A 286 4.89 -33.89 2.12
N PHE A 287 5.64 -34.14 1.04
CA PHE A 287 5.57 -35.38 0.27
C PHE A 287 6.73 -36.31 0.71
N GLY A 288 6.41 -37.48 1.26
CA GLY A 288 7.39 -38.44 1.80
C GLY A 288 6.93 -39.12 3.10
N PRO A 289 7.74 -40.02 3.70
CA PRO A 289 7.46 -40.58 5.03
C PRO A 289 7.39 -39.47 6.09
N ASP A 290 6.73 -39.73 7.23
CA ASP A 290 6.60 -38.73 8.30
C ASP A 290 8.00 -38.26 8.72
N TYR A 291 8.29 -36.97 8.54
CA TYR A 291 9.61 -36.40 8.84
C TYR A 291 10.01 -36.59 10.31
N ARG A 292 9.06 -36.86 11.21
CA ARG A 292 9.33 -37.22 12.61
C ARG A 292 10.07 -38.56 12.75
N GLU A 293 9.90 -39.47 11.80
CA GLU A 293 10.60 -40.76 11.75
C GLU A 293 12.08 -40.59 11.36
N LEU A 294 12.46 -39.44 10.80
CA LEU A 294 13.84 -39.13 10.43
C LEU A 294 14.64 -38.52 11.59
N ARG A 295 14.01 -38.25 12.74
CA ARG A 295 14.67 -37.69 13.94
C ARG A 295 15.59 -38.74 14.58
N GLN A 296 16.78 -38.34 15.03
CA GLN A 296 17.68 -39.26 15.73
C GLN A 296 17.19 -39.55 17.16
N PRO A 297 17.45 -40.76 17.71
CA PRO A 297 16.97 -41.14 19.05
C PRO A 297 17.47 -40.25 20.20
N ALA A 298 18.64 -39.61 20.05
CA ALA A 298 19.24 -38.75 21.07
C ALA A 298 18.42 -37.49 21.39
N ASP A 299 17.47 -37.12 20.52
CA ASP A 299 16.60 -35.97 20.75
C ASP A 299 15.31 -36.31 21.53
N ALA A 300 15.05 -37.60 21.82
CA ALA A 300 13.84 -38.05 22.53
C ALA A 300 13.98 -38.01 24.06
N GLU A 301 15.20 -37.93 24.60
CA GLU A 301 15.47 -37.98 26.04
C GLU A 301 15.39 -36.61 26.76
N GLY A 302 15.02 -35.54 26.06
CA GLY A 302 14.91 -34.18 26.61
C GLY A 302 13.48 -33.74 27.00
N GLU A 303 12.47 -34.58 26.81
CA GLU A 303 11.07 -34.31 27.16
C GLU A 303 10.62 -35.26 28.29
N SER A 304 11.00 -34.94 29.52
CA SER A 304 10.42 -35.51 30.75
C SER A 304 10.15 -34.40 31.77
#